data_AF-A0A2V7U1T7-F1
#
_entry.id   AF-A0A2V7U1T7-F1
#
_cell.length_a   1.000
_cell.length_b   1.000
_cell.length_c   1.000
_cell.angle_alpha   90.00
_cell.angle_beta   90.00
_cell.angle_gamma   90.00
#
_symmetry.space_group_name_H-M   'P 1'
#
loop_
_entity.id
_entity.type
_entity.pdbx_description
1 polymer ?
#
loop_
_entity_poly.entity_id
_entity_poly.type
_entity_poly.pdbx_seq_one_letter_code
_entity_poly.pdbx_strand_id
1 'polypeptide(L)'
;MKILHTVAGLWEGTGGPVASVTSLCAGLAARGHEVTLLTGAGPLHPAVLELRGRVRVRTEPLGPYRVGNWSSAFRDGCLEEARQADVVHDNGVWLHTNWSSVRMAVRAGRPVVRSPHGMLSAWALRRSRLIKRLLWSLIERRLFDETGLVHLASELEARDVRQLGVAAPMVVIP
;
A
#
# COMPACT_ATOMS: atom_id res chain seq x y z
N MET A 1 9.85 -14.29 -9.03
CA MET A 1 8.83 -14.09 -7.99
C MET A 1 7.69 -13.29 -8.55
N LYS A 2 6.48 -13.57 -8.07
CA LYS A 2 5.25 -12.83 -8.35
C LYS A 2 4.98 -11.84 -7.23
N ILE A 3 4.98 -10.56 -7.53
CA ILE A 3 4.91 -9.48 -6.54
C ILE A 3 3.67 -8.65 -6.81
N LEU A 4 2.77 -8.58 -5.83
CA LEU A 4 1.60 -7.71 -5.89
C LEU A 4 1.87 -6.40 -5.15
N HIS A 5 1.87 -5.29 -5.86
CA HIS A 5 1.80 -3.95 -5.26
C HIS A 5 0.35 -3.48 -5.19
N THR A 6 -0.07 -3.00 -4.03
CA THR A 6 -1.37 -2.33 -3.87
C THR A 6 -1.16 -0.88 -3.46
N VAL A 7 -2.01 0.01 -3.97
CA VAL A 7 -2.05 1.42 -3.60
C VAL A 7 -3.46 1.95 -3.81
N ALA A 8 -3.91 2.90 -2.98
CA ALA A 8 -5.28 3.40 -3.06
C ALA A 8 -5.59 4.07 -4.41
N GLY A 9 -4.64 4.82 -4.97
CA GLY A 9 -4.85 5.52 -6.23
C GLY A 9 -3.56 6.18 -6.68
N LEU A 10 -3.27 6.13 -7.98
CA LEU A 10 -2.14 6.81 -8.62
C LEU A 10 -2.70 7.63 -9.79
N TRP A 11 -3.32 8.75 -9.46
CA TRP A 11 -4.07 9.58 -10.40
C TRP A 11 -3.28 10.81 -10.84
N GLU A 12 -3.67 11.40 -11.97
CA GLU A 12 -3.19 12.70 -12.40
C GLU A 12 -3.39 13.76 -11.30
N GLY A 13 -2.40 14.63 -11.12
CA GLY A 13 -2.42 15.67 -10.08
C GLY A 13 -2.24 15.16 -8.64
N THR A 14 -2.09 13.84 -8.42
CA THR A 14 -1.66 13.28 -7.13
C THR A 14 -0.16 13.10 -7.09
N GLY A 15 0.48 13.41 -5.95
CA GLY A 15 1.93 13.38 -5.79
C GLY A 15 2.38 12.44 -4.68
N GLY A 16 3.70 12.24 -4.55
CA GLY A 16 4.33 11.41 -3.52
C GLY A 16 4.45 9.94 -3.94
N PRO A 17 3.44 9.07 -3.65
CA PRO A 17 3.53 7.64 -3.95
C PRO A 17 3.65 7.29 -5.43
N VAL A 18 3.26 8.17 -6.37
CA VAL A 18 3.37 7.88 -7.81
C VAL A 18 4.80 7.54 -8.19
N ALA A 19 5.75 8.44 -7.95
CA ALA A 19 7.13 8.24 -8.39
C ALA A 19 7.79 7.03 -7.72
N SER A 20 7.59 6.86 -6.40
CA SER A 20 8.18 5.73 -5.66
C SER A 20 7.58 4.39 -6.07
N VAL A 21 6.25 4.28 -6.13
CA VAL A 21 5.58 3.01 -6.48
C VAL A 21 5.86 2.62 -7.93
N THR A 22 5.77 3.56 -8.89
CA THR A 22 6.02 3.22 -10.30
C THR A 22 7.49 2.85 -10.53
N SER A 23 8.44 3.58 -9.95
CA SER A 23 9.87 3.27 -10.09
C SER A 23 10.23 1.92 -9.47
N LEU A 24 9.67 1.61 -8.30
CA LEU A 24 9.87 0.31 -7.65
C LEU A 24 9.29 -0.83 -8.50
N CYS A 25 8.06 -0.69 -8.99
CA CYS A 25 7.43 -1.69 -9.86
C CYS A 25 8.27 -1.92 -11.13
N ALA A 26 8.72 -0.84 -11.78
CA ALA A 26 9.56 -0.92 -12.99
C ALA A 26 10.91 -1.58 -12.70
N GLY A 27 11.58 -1.21 -11.61
CA GLY A 27 12.87 -1.77 -11.20
C GLY A 27 12.78 -3.27 -10.88
N LEU A 28 11.71 -3.71 -10.20
CA LEU A 28 11.48 -5.12 -9.94
C LEU A 28 11.19 -5.90 -11.23
N ALA A 29 10.37 -5.36 -12.13
CA ALA A 29 10.11 -5.98 -13.42
C ALA A 29 11.40 -6.10 -14.26
N ALA A 30 12.26 -5.07 -14.28
CA ALA A 30 13.55 -5.08 -14.97
C ALA A 30 14.52 -6.14 -14.42
N ARG A 31 14.34 -6.57 -13.17
CA ARG A 31 15.11 -7.66 -12.53
C ARG A 31 14.52 -9.05 -12.78
N GLY A 32 13.50 -9.16 -13.65
CA GLY A 32 12.88 -10.43 -14.03
C GLY A 32 11.79 -10.92 -13.08
N HIS A 33 11.25 -10.06 -12.20
CA HIS A 33 10.10 -10.40 -11.38
C HIS A 33 8.79 -10.16 -12.14
N GLU A 34 7.77 -10.99 -11.88
CA GLU A 34 6.41 -10.77 -12.37
C GLU A 34 5.70 -9.78 -11.43
N VAL A 35 5.49 -8.55 -11.89
CA VAL A 35 4.92 -7.49 -11.05
C VAL A 35 3.49 -7.19 -11.46
N THR A 36 2.60 -7.14 -10.47
CA THR A 36 1.23 -6.66 -10.64
C THR A 36 1.03 -5.43 -9.77
N LEU A 37 0.47 -4.36 -10.34
CA LEU A 37 0.06 -3.16 -9.64
C LEU A 37 -1.47 -3.09 -9.62
N LEU A 38 -2.07 -3.23 -8.45
CA LEU A 38 -3.50 -3.04 -8.20
C LEU A 38 -3.73 -1.65 -7.60
N THR A 39 -4.51 -0.82 -8.28
CA THR A 39 -4.80 0.56 -7.88
C THR A 39 -6.26 0.95 -8.12
N GLY A 40 -6.71 2.07 -7.54
CA GLY A 40 -8.05 2.60 -7.78
C GLY A 40 -8.23 3.08 -9.22
N ALA A 41 -9.37 2.75 -9.83
CA ALA A 41 -9.77 3.28 -11.13
C ALA A 41 -9.91 4.81 -11.08
N GLY A 42 -9.62 5.48 -12.20
CA GLY A 42 -9.64 6.94 -12.32
C GLY A 42 -8.69 7.42 -13.42
N PRO A 43 -8.48 8.75 -13.55
CA PRO A 43 -7.51 9.31 -14.49
C PRO A 43 -6.10 8.98 -14.01
N LEU A 44 -5.53 7.87 -14.49
CA LEU A 44 -4.23 7.38 -14.03
C LEU A 44 -3.10 8.33 -14.44
N HIS A 45 -2.13 8.52 -13.55
CA HIS A 45 -0.94 9.30 -13.85
C HIS A 45 -0.16 8.68 -15.04
N PRO A 46 0.41 9.48 -15.97
CA PRO A 46 1.17 8.97 -17.13
C PRO A 46 2.23 7.92 -16.78
N ALA A 47 2.98 8.12 -15.70
CA ALA A 47 3.96 7.16 -15.19
C ALA A 47 3.38 5.74 -14.92
N VAL A 48 2.09 5.62 -14.57
CA VAL A 48 1.41 4.32 -14.41
C VAL A 48 1.11 3.68 -15.76
N LEU A 49 0.77 4.49 -16.76
CA LEU A 49 0.51 4.03 -18.12
C LEU A 49 1.81 3.53 -18.77
N GLU A 50 2.94 4.19 -18.52
CA GLU A 50 4.27 3.80 -18.99
C GLU A 50 4.75 2.46 -18.44
N LEU A 51 4.19 1.99 -17.32
CA LEU A 51 4.48 0.65 -16.79
C LEU A 51 3.89 -0.48 -17.63
N ARG A 52 2.86 -0.19 -18.43
CA ARG A 52 2.17 -1.22 -19.22
C ARG A 52 3.14 -1.86 -20.20
N GLY A 53 3.05 -3.18 -20.32
CA GLY A 53 3.98 -4.01 -21.10
C GLY A 53 5.15 -4.58 -20.29
N ARG A 54 5.44 -4.03 -19.11
CA ARG A 54 6.43 -4.57 -18.15
C ARG A 54 5.79 -4.99 -16.82
N VAL A 55 4.75 -4.29 -16.42
CA VAL A 55 3.99 -4.53 -15.19
C VAL A 55 2.53 -4.71 -15.57
N ARG A 56 1.85 -5.69 -14.96
CA ARG A 56 0.40 -5.83 -15.12
C ARG A 56 -0.30 -4.82 -14.24
N VAL A 57 -0.95 -3.83 -14.85
CA VAL A 57 -1.73 -2.83 -14.13
C VAL A 57 -3.20 -3.26 -14.10
N ARG A 58 -3.74 -3.46 -12.89
CA ARG A 58 -5.15 -3.74 -12.63
C ARG A 58 -5.75 -2.56 -11.88
N THR A 59 -6.95 -2.18 -12.29
CA THR A 59 -7.70 -1.09 -11.65
C THR A 59 -9.07 -1.56 -11.21
N GLU A 60 -9.48 -1.16 -10.01
CA GLU A 60 -10.82 -1.47 -9.48
C GLU A 60 -11.55 -0.20 -9.06
N PRO A 61 -12.88 -0.13 -9.23
CA PRO A 61 -13.65 1.05 -8.81
C PRO A 61 -13.54 1.26 -7.31
N LEU A 62 -13.52 2.52 -6.87
CA LEU A 62 -13.49 2.88 -5.45
C LEU A 62 -14.71 3.68 -5.06
N GLY A 63 -15.22 3.44 -3.85
CA GLY A 63 -16.17 4.33 -3.21
C GLY A 63 -15.54 5.69 -2.87
N PRO A 64 -16.32 6.66 -2.37
CA PRO A 64 -15.83 8.01 -2.15
C PRO A 64 -14.68 8.09 -1.13
N TYR A 65 -13.68 8.91 -1.42
CA TYR A 65 -12.53 9.12 -0.53
C TYR A 65 -12.91 9.59 0.88
N ARG A 66 -13.93 10.44 0.99
CA ARG A 66 -14.42 10.97 2.28
C ARG A 66 -14.93 9.88 3.23
N VAL A 67 -15.33 8.73 2.69
CA VAL A 67 -15.78 7.58 3.47
C VAL A 67 -14.73 6.47 3.52
N GLY A 68 -13.53 6.67 2.96
CA GLY A 68 -12.39 5.75 3.08
C GLY A 68 -12.17 4.81 1.90
N ASN A 69 -12.68 5.11 0.70
CA ASN A 69 -12.52 4.29 -0.51
C ASN A 69 -13.04 2.85 -0.36
N TRP A 70 -14.19 2.67 0.29
CA TRP A 70 -14.81 1.34 0.39
C TRP A 70 -15.08 0.76 -0.99
N SER A 71 -14.63 -0.48 -1.20
CA SER A 71 -14.80 -1.18 -2.46
C SER A 71 -14.69 -2.69 -2.27
N SER A 72 -15.77 -3.41 -2.55
CA SER A 72 -15.75 -4.87 -2.63
C SER A 72 -14.91 -5.33 -3.82
N ALA A 73 -15.01 -4.67 -4.97
CA ALA A 73 -14.23 -4.99 -6.17
C ALA A 73 -12.72 -4.91 -5.91
N PHE A 74 -12.26 -3.86 -5.22
CA PHE A 74 -10.85 -3.74 -4.83
C PHE A 74 -10.44 -4.84 -3.85
N ARG A 75 -11.28 -5.16 -2.86
CA ARG A 75 -11.03 -6.24 -1.90
C ARG A 75 -10.93 -7.60 -2.59
N ASP A 76 -11.86 -7.89 -3.48
CA ASP A 76 -11.93 -9.17 -4.18
C ASP A 76 -10.74 -9.29 -5.15
N GLY A 77 -10.37 -8.18 -5.83
CA GLY A 77 -9.14 -8.06 -6.59
C GLY A 77 -7.88 -8.31 -5.74
N CYS A 78 -7.78 -7.75 -4.52
CA CYS A 78 -6.67 -8.06 -3.61
C CYS A 78 -6.56 -9.56 -3.34
N LEU A 79 -7.68 -10.26 -3.09
CA LEU A 79 -7.67 -11.69 -2.80
C LEU A 79 -7.28 -12.53 -4.02
N GLU A 80 -7.82 -12.21 -5.19
CA GLU A 80 -7.49 -12.90 -6.45
C GLU A 80 -6.01 -12.79 -6.79
N GLU A 81 -5.44 -11.59 -6.63
CA GLU A 81 -4.04 -11.36 -6.93
C GLU A 81 -3.11 -11.92 -5.84
N ALA A 82 -3.48 -11.79 -4.55
CA ALA A 82 -2.69 -12.34 -3.45
C ALA A 82 -2.58 -13.87 -3.53
N ARG A 83 -3.61 -14.58 -4.02
CA ARG A 83 -3.52 -16.04 -4.21
C ARG A 83 -2.42 -16.45 -5.18
N GLN A 84 -2.10 -15.59 -6.14
CA GLN A 84 -1.11 -15.84 -7.19
C GLN A 84 0.27 -15.25 -6.86
N ALA A 85 0.34 -14.29 -5.94
CA ALA A 85 1.57 -13.63 -5.54
C ALA A 85 2.38 -14.45 -4.53
N ASP A 86 3.70 -14.28 -4.56
CA ASP A 86 4.61 -14.77 -3.52
C ASP A 86 4.64 -13.80 -2.32
N VAL A 87 4.45 -12.50 -2.59
CA VAL A 87 4.46 -11.42 -1.58
C VAL A 87 3.53 -10.28 -1.99
N VAL A 88 2.89 -9.65 -1.00
CA VAL A 88 2.06 -8.46 -1.20
C VAL A 88 2.72 -7.25 -0.56
N HIS A 89 2.85 -6.16 -1.32
CA HIS A 89 3.42 -4.89 -0.89
C HIS A 89 2.37 -3.79 -0.93
N ASP A 90 1.83 -3.44 0.25
CA ASP A 90 0.85 -2.38 0.43
C ASP A 90 1.51 -1.00 0.57
N ASN A 91 1.05 -0.04 -0.22
CA ASN A 91 1.55 1.33 -0.26
C ASN A 91 0.49 2.30 0.27
N GLY A 92 0.74 2.79 1.48
CA GLY A 92 -0.13 3.67 2.24
C GLY A 92 -0.77 3.01 3.44
N VAL A 93 -1.59 3.78 4.14
CA VAL A 93 -2.34 3.38 5.33
C VAL A 93 -3.65 4.18 5.39
N TRP A 94 -4.53 3.84 6.33
CA TRP A 94 -5.81 4.51 6.67
C TRP A 94 -7.02 4.16 5.81
N LEU A 95 -6.84 3.74 4.56
CA LEU A 95 -7.96 3.52 3.64
C LEU A 95 -8.39 2.05 3.58
N HIS A 96 -9.64 1.81 3.21
CA HIS A 96 -10.20 0.47 3.05
C HIS A 96 -9.38 -0.38 2.06
N THR A 97 -8.76 0.25 1.06
CA THR A 97 -7.84 -0.41 0.12
C THR A 97 -6.63 -1.02 0.83
N ASN A 98 -6.03 -0.30 1.79
CA ASN A 98 -4.90 -0.80 2.58
C ASN A 98 -5.35 -1.92 3.53
N TRP A 99 -6.51 -1.75 4.16
CA TRP A 99 -7.09 -2.80 5.02
C TRP A 99 -7.35 -4.08 4.23
N SER A 100 -7.90 -3.94 3.03
CA SER A 100 -8.18 -5.05 2.13
C SER A 100 -6.90 -5.74 1.68
N SER A 101 -5.87 -4.98 1.32
CA SER A 101 -4.58 -5.52 0.90
C SER A 101 -3.98 -6.45 1.96
N VAL A 102 -3.80 -5.94 3.19
CA VAL A 102 -3.22 -6.71 4.29
C VAL A 102 -4.10 -7.92 4.64
N ARG A 103 -5.41 -7.70 4.87
CA ARG A 103 -6.30 -8.78 5.29
C ARG A 103 -6.41 -9.89 4.25
N MET A 104 -6.46 -9.54 2.96
CA MET A 104 -6.58 -10.54 1.89
C MET A 104 -5.26 -11.25 1.63
N ALA A 105 -4.12 -10.58 1.80
CA ALA A 105 -2.81 -11.22 1.78
C ALA A 105 -2.66 -12.25 2.91
N VAL A 106 -3.01 -11.88 4.15
CA VAL A 106 -3.04 -12.79 5.30
C VAL A 106 -3.99 -13.96 5.05
N ARG A 107 -5.20 -13.68 4.53
CA ARG A 107 -6.17 -14.72 4.17
C ARG A 107 -5.65 -15.67 3.08
N ALA A 108 -4.82 -15.18 2.16
CA ALA A 108 -4.16 -15.98 1.13
C ALA A 108 -2.87 -16.67 1.64
N GLY A 109 -2.50 -16.50 2.91
CA GLY A 109 -1.27 -17.06 3.48
C GLY A 109 -0.01 -16.42 2.92
N ARG A 110 -0.07 -15.17 2.46
CA ARG A 110 1.07 -14.46 1.86
C ARG A 110 1.72 -13.47 2.83
N PRO A 111 3.07 -13.37 2.82
CA PRO A 111 3.77 -12.33 3.56
C PRO A 111 3.38 -10.94 3.05
N VAL A 112 3.32 -9.99 3.98
CA VAL A 112 2.93 -8.61 3.72
C VAL A 112 4.10 -7.67 4.01
N VAL A 113 4.40 -6.81 3.05
CA VAL A 113 5.25 -5.63 3.19
C VAL A 113 4.36 -4.40 3.21
N ARG A 114 4.57 -3.45 4.13
CA ARG A 114 3.85 -2.17 4.14
C ARG A 114 4.79 -0.98 4.06
N SER A 115 4.43 -0.01 3.22
CA SER A 115 5.12 1.27 3.10
C SER A 115 4.19 2.44 3.44
N PRO A 116 4.36 3.10 4.60
CA PRO A 116 3.44 4.16 5.03
C PRO A 116 3.58 5.47 4.25
N HIS A 117 4.72 5.73 3.61
CA HIS A 117 5.00 6.95 2.84
C HIS A 117 4.78 8.25 3.65
N GLY A 118 5.25 8.27 4.90
CA GLY A 118 5.18 9.42 5.81
C GLY A 118 3.79 9.68 6.41
N MET A 119 2.78 8.87 6.09
CA MET A 119 1.41 9.02 6.58
C MET A 119 1.23 8.75 8.08
N LEU A 120 2.27 8.20 8.71
CA LEU A 120 2.37 7.96 10.16
C LEU A 120 3.22 9.02 10.89
N SER A 121 3.70 10.04 10.20
CA SER A 121 4.44 11.13 10.83
C SER A 121 3.60 11.91 11.83
N ALA A 122 4.25 12.54 12.81
CA ALA A 122 3.58 13.38 13.80
C ALA A 122 2.72 14.49 13.14
N TRP A 123 3.22 15.09 12.05
CA TRP A 123 2.47 16.08 11.28
C TRP A 123 1.22 15.48 10.63
N ALA A 124 1.36 14.33 9.96
CA ALA A 124 0.24 13.66 9.31
C ALA A 124 -0.83 13.21 10.32
N LEU A 125 -0.42 12.72 11.50
CA LEU A 125 -1.31 12.27 12.57
C LEU A 125 -2.07 13.40 13.25
N ARG A 126 -1.54 14.63 13.26
CA ARG A 126 -2.26 15.80 13.76
C ARG A 126 -3.48 16.14 12.91
N ARG A 127 -3.46 15.83 11.61
CA ARG A 127 -4.61 16.00 10.72
C ARG A 127 -5.61 14.86 10.94
N SER A 128 -6.84 15.21 11.28
CA SER A 128 -7.91 14.25 11.63
C SER A 128 -7.54 13.35 12.82
N ARG A 129 -6.84 13.92 13.82
CA ARG A 129 -6.26 13.21 14.97
C ARG A 129 -7.22 12.24 15.67
N LEU A 130 -8.47 12.66 15.91
CA LEU A 130 -9.44 11.82 16.64
C LEU A 130 -9.78 10.55 15.86
N ILE A 131 -10.12 10.71 14.57
CA ILE A 131 -10.44 9.59 13.69
C ILE A 131 -9.23 8.68 13.52
N LYS A 132 -8.03 9.23 13.31
CA LYS A 132 -6.81 8.42 13.16
C LYS A 132 -6.43 7.67 14.42
N ARG A 133 -6.61 8.26 15.61
CA ARG A 133 -6.40 7.55 16.89
C ARG A 133 -7.37 6.38 17.05
N LEU A 134 -8.64 6.59 16.71
CA LEU A 134 -9.66 5.53 16.73
C LEU A 134 -9.35 4.41 15.74
N LEU A 135 -9.07 4.77 14.47
CA LEU A 135 -8.70 3.79 13.45
C LEU A 135 -7.39 3.07 13.78
N TRP A 136 -6.44 3.75 14.41
CA TRP A 136 -5.21 3.14 14.90
C TRP A 136 -5.50 2.05 15.92
N SER A 137 -6.25 2.37 16.97
CA SER A 137 -6.55 1.44 18.05
C SER A 137 -7.43 0.27 17.61
N LEU A 138 -8.33 0.47 16.65
CA LEU A 138 -9.30 -0.55 16.22
C LEU A 138 -8.82 -1.39 15.03
N ILE A 139 -8.00 -0.82 14.14
CA ILE A 139 -7.72 -1.42 12.83
C ILE A 139 -6.23 -1.40 12.52
N GLU A 140 -5.62 -0.23 12.33
CA GLU A 140 -4.26 -0.16 11.76
C GLU A 140 -3.22 -0.85 12.63
N ARG A 141 -3.33 -0.75 13.95
CA ARG A 141 -2.39 -1.41 14.85
C ARG A 141 -2.34 -2.92 14.59
N ARG A 142 -3.52 -3.55 14.51
CA ARG A 142 -3.63 -4.98 14.21
C ARG A 142 -3.09 -5.33 12.82
N LEU A 143 -3.33 -4.49 11.82
CA LEU A 143 -2.79 -4.72 10.48
C LEU A 143 -1.26 -4.65 10.46
N PHE A 144 -0.64 -3.80 11.29
CA PHE A 144 0.81 -3.80 11.47
C PHE A 144 1.32 -5.03 12.21
N ASP A 145 0.57 -5.57 13.17
CA ASP A 145 0.93 -6.83 13.83
C ASP A 145 0.86 -8.03 12.85
N GLU A 146 0.04 -7.94 11.81
CA GLU A 146 -0.07 -8.91 10.71
C GLU A 146 0.97 -8.68 9.58
N THR A 147 1.78 -7.62 9.67
CA THR A 147 2.78 -7.24 8.65
C THR A 147 4.12 -7.92 8.92
N GLY A 148 4.68 -8.58 7.91
CA GLY A 148 5.98 -9.25 8.02
C GLY A 148 7.18 -8.29 7.92
N LEU A 149 7.02 -7.18 7.20
CA LEU A 149 8.06 -6.17 7.04
C LEU A 149 7.46 -4.77 6.79
N VAL A 150 8.01 -3.74 7.42
CA VAL A 150 7.70 -2.35 7.11
C VAL A 150 8.87 -1.76 6.31
N HIS A 151 8.59 -1.34 5.08
CA HIS A 151 9.56 -0.66 4.22
C HIS A 151 9.37 0.85 4.33
N LEU A 152 10.44 1.55 4.70
CA LEU A 152 10.45 2.97 5.02
C LEU A 152 11.44 3.69 4.11
N ALA A 153 11.11 4.90 3.70
CA ALA A 153 11.95 5.70 2.80
C ALA A 153 13.06 6.47 3.55
N SER A 154 12.95 6.60 4.88
CA SER A 154 13.94 7.34 5.67
C SER A 154 14.02 6.89 7.12
N GLU A 155 15.15 7.20 7.77
CA GLU A 155 15.33 7.05 9.21
C GLU A 155 14.36 7.91 10.04
N LEU A 156 13.93 9.05 9.48
CA LEU A 156 12.91 9.88 10.14
C LEU A 156 11.58 9.13 10.18
N GLU A 157 11.16 8.56 9.06
CA GLU A 157 9.94 7.74 9.00
C GLU A 157 10.04 6.52 9.92
N ALA A 158 11.21 5.88 10.02
CA ALA A 158 11.44 4.78 10.95
C ALA A 158 11.23 5.19 12.41
N ARG A 159 11.72 6.37 12.81
CA ARG A 159 11.47 6.91 14.16
C ARG A 159 9.99 7.16 14.40
N ASP A 160 9.29 7.75 13.45
CA ASP A 160 7.85 8.02 13.56
C ASP A 160 7.05 6.73 13.74
N VAL A 161 7.35 5.69 12.95
CA VAL A 161 6.67 4.39 13.04
C VAL A 161 6.99 3.66 14.36
N ARG A 162 8.24 3.73 14.83
CA ARG A 162 8.63 3.15 16.13
C ARG A 162 7.93 3.83 17.31
N GLN A 163 7.72 5.14 17.27
CA GLN A 163 7.01 5.87 18.32
C GLN A 163 5.54 5.44 18.47
N LEU A 164 4.95 4.88 17.41
CA LEU A 164 3.61 4.29 17.45
C LEU A 164 3.58 2.86 17.99
N GLY A 165 4.75 2.33 18.36
CA GLY A 165 4.93 1.02 18.96
C GLY A 165 4.78 -0.16 18.00
N VAL A 166 4.91 0.06 16.69
CA VAL A 166 4.89 -1.03 15.70
C VAL A 166 6.05 -1.99 15.96
N ALA A 167 5.72 -3.28 16.14
CA ALA A 167 6.69 -4.32 16.47
C ALA A 167 7.25 -5.06 15.24
N ALA A 168 6.59 -4.93 14.09
CA ALA A 168 7.02 -5.57 12.85
C ALA A 168 8.46 -5.15 12.48
N PRO A 169 9.27 -6.06 11.90
CA PRO A 169 10.59 -5.72 11.37
C PRO A 169 10.52 -4.52 10.42
N MET A 170 11.52 -3.64 10.50
CA MET A 170 11.56 -2.42 9.70
C MET A 170 12.86 -2.37 8.89
N VAL A 171 12.76 -1.98 7.63
CA VAL A 171 13.92 -1.71 6.77
C VAL A 171 13.79 -0.33 6.15
N VAL A 172 14.88 0.42 6.17
CA VAL A 172 14.99 1.72 5.51
C VAL A 172 15.66 1.52 4.16
N ILE A 173 14.92 1.77 3.07
CA ILE A 173 15.41 1.73 1.68
C ILE A 173 14.87 2.99 1.00
N PRO A 174 15.72 4.02 0.79
CA PRO A 174 15.33 5.28 0.16
C PRO A 174 14.82 5.14 -1.28
#